data_AF-A0A8S3JFU7-F1
#
_entry.id   AF-A0A8S3JFU7-F1
#
_cell.length_a   1.000
_cell.length_b   1.000
_cell.length_c   1.000
_cell.angle_alpha   90.00
_cell.angle_beta   90.00
_cell.angle_gamma   90.00
#
_symmetry.space_group_name_H-M   'P 1'
#
loop_
_entity.id
_entity.type
_entity.pdbx_description
1 polymer ?
#
loop_
_entity_poly.entity_id
_entity_poly.type
_entity_poly.pdbx_seq_one_letter_code
_entity_poly.pdbx_strand_id
1 'polypeptide(L)'
;ITGAAPLPPLWAIAYHQCRWNYIDEDDVRGVLNGFEQHQIPLDVIWLDIEHTNGKRYFTWDLKKFPNPEKLQNDIAFYRRKLVTISDPHIKKDDAYHIYSEAKARGYFVKTKDGQDYEGSCWPGSSMWLDFFNPDISQWYSQRYLLENYKGSTENLFLWNDMNEPSVFNGPEITFPKDLVHHGGWEDRE
;
A
#
# COMPACT_ATOMS: atom_id res chain seq x y z
N ILE A 1 -13.05 -24.31 -11.46
CA ILE A 1 -13.17 -23.28 -12.52
C ILE A 1 -12.25 -22.09 -12.21
N THR A 2 -12.25 -21.54 -10.99
CA THR A 2 -11.49 -20.32 -10.64
C THR A 2 -10.32 -20.54 -9.64
N GLY A 3 -9.89 -21.79 -9.42
CA GLY A 3 -8.83 -22.14 -8.47
C GLY A 3 -9.35 -22.44 -7.05
N ALA A 4 -8.44 -22.86 -6.17
CA ALA A 4 -8.70 -23.09 -4.75
C ALA A 4 -8.09 -21.95 -3.92
N ALA A 5 -8.56 -21.77 -2.68
CA ALA A 5 -7.96 -20.79 -1.77
C ALA A 5 -6.46 -21.10 -1.57
N PRO A 6 -5.56 -20.10 -1.66
CA PRO A 6 -4.16 -20.30 -1.33
C PRO A 6 -4.03 -20.69 0.14
N LEU A 7 -3.08 -21.58 0.45
CA LEU A 7 -2.79 -21.94 1.83
C LEU A 7 -2.17 -20.72 2.54
N PRO A 8 -2.84 -20.11 3.54
CA PRO A 8 -2.27 -18.96 4.22
C PRO A 8 -1.05 -19.39 5.06
N PRO A 9 -0.05 -18.52 5.22
CA PRO A 9 0.98 -18.77 6.23
C PRO A 9 0.33 -18.73 7.63
N LEU A 10 0.86 -19.54 8.56
CA LEU A 10 0.22 -19.75 9.87
C LEU A 10 -0.04 -18.45 10.65
N TRP A 11 0.87 -17.47 10.58
CA TRP A 11 0.71 -16.18 11.27
C TRP A 11 -0.50 -15.39 10.77
N ALA A 12 -0.93 -15.59 9.51
CA ALA A 12 -2.01 -14.80 8.89
C ALA A 12 -3.41 -15.23 9.35
N ILE A 13 -3.53 -16.35 10.06
CA ILE A 13 -4.78 -16.81 10.68
C ILE A 13 -4.79 -16.61 12.20
N ALA A 14 -3.74 -15.99 12.75
CA ALA A 14 -3.62 -15.69 14.17
C ALA A 14 -4.23 -14.32 14.50
N TYR A 15 -3.95 -13.78 15.70
CA TYR A 15 -4.48 -12.47 16.10
C TYR A 15 -3.67 -11.32 15.49
N HIS A 16 -4.40 -10.38 14.88
CA HIS A 16 -3.85 -9.19 14.23
C HIS A 16 -4.35 -7.95 14.97
N GLN A 17 -3.42 -7.06 15.33
CA GLN A 17 -3.70 -5.79 15.97
C GLN A 17 -3.49 -4.64 14.99
N CYS A 18 -4.54 -3.86 14.76
CA CYS A 18 -4.54 -2.71 13.85
C CYS A 18 -5.32 -1.54 14.45
N ARG A 19 -4.99 -0.32 14.02
CA ARG A 19 -5.82 0.88 14.10
C ARG A 19 -5.33 1.88 13.06
N TRP A 20 -6.19 2.82 12.71
CA TRP A 20 -5.80 4.08 12.09
C TRP A 20 -5.50 5.11 13.19
N ASN A 21 -4.26 5.51 13.46
CA ASN A 21 -2.96 4.93 13.10
C ASN A 21 -2.19 4.65 14.41
N TYR A 22 -1.22 3.74 14.38
CA TYR A 22 -0.07 3.88 15.29
C TYR A 22 0.77 5.06 14.85
N ILE A 23 1.11 5.94 15.79
CA ILE A 23 1.58 7.29 15.47
C ILE A 23 3.06 7.30 15.09
N ASP A 24 3.88 6.45 15.72
CA ASP A 24 5.33 6.33 15.50
C ASP A 24 5.86 4.96 15.99
N GLU A 25 7.17 4.73 15.90
CA GLU A 25 7.80 3.50 16.38
C GLU A 25 7.61 3.23 17.88
N ASP A 26 7.54 4.28 18.70
CA ASP A 26 7.46 4.13 20.15
C ASP A 26 6.04 3.73 20.57
N ASP A 27 5.01 4.23 19.88
CA ASP A 27 3.63 3.77 20.02
C ASP A 27 3.52 2.27 19.67
N VAL A 28 4.12 1.85 18.54
CA VAL A 28 4.18 0.43 18.14
C VAL A 28 4.85 -0.42 19.22
N ARG A 29 6.01 0.00 19.75
CA ARG A 29 6.71 -0.71 20.83
C ARG A 29 5.90 -0.74 22.12
N GLY A 30 5.23 0.36 22.45
CA GLY A 30 4.35 0.47 23.62
C GLY A 30 3.21 -0.55 23.57
N VAL A 31 2.57 -0.67 22.41
CA VAL A 31 1.50 -1.65 22.17
C VAL A 31 2.02 -3.08 22.30
N LEU A 32 3.13 -3.40 21.61
CA LEU A 32 3.75 -4.73 21.68
C LEU A 32 4.10 -5.12 23.13
N ASN A 33 4.69 -4.20 23.89
CA ASN A 33 4.98 -4.40 25.30
C ASN A 33 3.70 -4.57 26.14
N GLY A 34 2.61 -3.87 25.78
CA GLY A 34 1.30 -4.07 26.41
C GLY A 34 0.78 -5.50 26.25
N PHE A 35 0.90 -6.10 25.06
CA PHE A 35 0.54 -7.51 24.82
C PHE A 35 1.39 -8.47 25.67
N GLU A 36 2.70 -8.23 25.77
CA GLU A 36 3.58 -9.02 26.65
C GLU A 36 3.17 -8.91 28.12
N GLN A 37 2.98 -7.69 28.62
CA GLN A 37 2.65 -7.43 30.02
C GLN A 37 1.34 -8.07 30.46
N HIS A 38 0.35 -8.11 29.56
CA HIS A 38 -0.97 -8.67 29.85
C HIS A 38 -1.12 -10.13 29.40
N GLN A 39 -0.06 -10.74 28.89
CA GLN A 39 -0.04 -12.14 28.43
C GLN A 39 -1.12 -12.41 27.35
N ILE A 40 -1.34 -11.44 26.47
CA ILE A 40 -2.27 -11.57 25.34
C ILE A 40 -1.46 -11.96 24.10
N PRO A 41 -1.78 -13.07 23.41
CA PRO A 41 -1.05 -13.47 22.21
C PRO A 41 -1.30 -12.49 21.06
N LEU A 42 -0.26 -12.21 20.28
CA LEU A 42 -0.28 -11.33 19.12
C LEU A 42 0.75 -11.82 18.11
N ASP A 43 0.34 -11.91 16.84
CA ASP A 43 1.22 -12.31 15.73
C ASP A 43 1.55 -11.15 14.80
N VAL A 44 0.63 -10.21 14.59
CA VAL A 44 0.79 -9.17 13.57
C VAL A 44 0.36 -7.80 14.09
N ILE A 45 1.24 -6.81 13.91
CA ILE A 45 0.89 -5.40 14.10
C ILE A 45 0.84 -4.69 12.73
N TRP A 46 -0.11 -3.77 12.57
CA TRP A 46 -0.42 -3.15 11.28
C TRP A 46 -0.14 -1.64 11.31
N LEU A 47 0.41 -1.12 10.22
CA LEU A 47 0.65 0.30 10.00
C LEU A 47 -0.22 0.80 8.85
N ASP A 48 -1.18 1.64 9.20
CA ASP A 48 -2.08 2.34 8.29
C ASP A 48 -1.38 3.60 7.70
N ILE A 49 -2.06 4.41 6.89
CA ILE A 49 -1.49 5.37 5.93
C ILE A 49 -0.53 6.40 6.52
N GLU A 50 -0.64 6.72 7.82
CA GLU A 50 0.23 7.72 8.47
C GLU A 50 1.68 7.29 8.67
N HIS A 51 2.03 6.02 8.39
CA HIS A 51 3.41 5.56 8.39
C HIS A 51 4.22 6.04 7.17
N THR A 52 3.52 6.42 6.10
CA THR A 52 4.13 6.86 4.83
C THR A 52 4.58 8.31 4.89
N ASN A 53 5.56 8.70 4.06
CA ASN A 53 5.93 10.11 3.89
C ASN A 53 4.88 10.86 3.05
N GLY A 54 3.85 11.36 3.73
CA GLY A 54 2.82 12.19 3.10
C GLY A 54 1.96 11.42 2.09
N LYS A 55 1.59 10.17 2.42
CA LYS A 55 0.73 9.29 1.61
C LYS A 55 1.37 8.92 0.27
N ARG A 56 2.71 8.83 0.28
CA ARG A 56 3.51 8.24 -0.80
C ARG A 56 3.82 6.80 -0.39
N TYR A 57 3.16 5.82 -1.00
CA TYR A 57 3.45 4.41 -0.75
C TYR A 57 4.91 4.06 -1.08
N PHE A 58 5.42 2.94 -0.57
CA PHE A 58 6.85 2.57 -0.65
C PHE A 58 7.81 3.60 -0.01
N THR A 59 7.31 4.41 0.92
CA THR A 59 8.12 5.35 1.71
C THR A 59 7.75 5.26 3.19
N TRP A 60 8.62 5.81 4.03
CA TRP A 60 8.42 5.91 5.47
C TRP A 60 8.50 7.38 5.89
N ASP A 61 7.60 7.83 6.77
CA ASP A 61 7.78 9.11 7.46
C ASP A 61 8.92 8.97 8.47
N LEU A 62 10.13 9.34 8.07
CA LEU A 62 11.33 9.17 8.89
C LEU A 62 11.34 10.02 10.18
N LYS A 63 10.37 10.92 10.39
CA LYS A 63 10.20 11.59 11.68
C LYS A 63 9.50 10.69 12.70
N LYS A 64 8.57 9.85 12.24
CA LYS A 64 7.78 8.91 13.05
C LYS A 64 8.41 7.51 13.08
N PHE A 65 8.97 7.10 11.94
CA PHE A 65 9.59 5.81 11.70
C PHE A 65 11.02 5.99 11.22
N PRO A 66 11.94 6.50 12.07
CA PRO A 66 13.33 6.78 11.68
C PRO A 66 14.16 5.53 11.36
N ASN A 67 13.79 4.36 11.90
CA ASN A 67 14.51 3.09 11.79
C ASN A 67 13.55 1.92 11.44
N PRO A 68 12.87 1.96 10.28
CA PRO A 68 11.81 1.00 9.96
C PRO A 68 12.32 -0.44 9.86
N GLU A 69 13.54 -0.66 9.37
CA GLU A 69 14.18 -1.99 9.34
C GLU A 69 14.45 -2.52 10.74
N LYS A 70 14.91 -1.65 11.65
CA LYS A 70 15.14 -2.04 13.05
C LYS A 70 13.81 -2.40 13.72
N LEU A 71 12.76 -1.60 13.53
CA LEU A 71 11.42 -1.91 14.05
C LEU A 71 10.96 -3.30 13.60
N GLN A 72 11.08 -3.61 12.31
CA GLN A 72 10.71 -4.91 11.76
C GLN A 72 11.52 -6.06 12.35
N ASN A 73 12.84 -5.88 12.49
CA ASN A 73 13.71 -6.88 13.09
C ASN A 73 13.42 -7.10 14.58
N ASP A 74 13.12 -6.03 15.33
CA ASP A 74 12.70 -6.11 16.73
C ASP A 74 11.38 -6.89 16.86
N ILE A 75 10.41 -6.64 15.98
CA ILE A 75 9.13 -7.38 15.91
C ILE A 75 9.38 -8.86 15.57
N ALA A 76 10.23 -9.12 14.58
CA ALA A 76 10.56 -10.46 14.11
C ALA A 76 11.31 -11.30 15.16
N PHE A 77 12.10 -10.66 16.04
CA PHE A 77 12.77 -11.33 17.16
C PHE A 77 11.76 -12.04 18.08
N TYR A 78 10.58 -11.45 18.28
CA TYR A 78 9.45 -12.05 19.02
C TYR A 78 8.56 -12.96 18.15
N ARG A 79 9.03 -13.35 16.96
CA ARG A 79 8.32 -14.18 15.98
C ARG A 79 7.04 -13.55 15.43
N ARG A 80 6.90 -12.22 15.53
CA ARG A 80 5.77 -11.45 15.01
C ARG A 80 6.06 -10.88 13.63
N LYS A 81 5.02 -10.43 12.92
CA LYS A 81 5.08 -9.79 11.60
C LYS A 81 4.60 -8.34 11.64
N LEU A 82 5.07 -7.55 10.69
CA LEU A 82 4.58 -6.19 10.45
C LEU A 82 3.81 -6.17 9.12
N VAL A 83 2.63 -5.56 9.09
CA VAL A 83 1.88 -5.30 7.86
C VAL A 83 1.82 -3.79 7.62
N THR A 84 2.10 -3.34 6.40
CA THR A 84 1.94 -1.94 5.98
C THR A 84 0.91 -1.81 4.85
N ILE A 85 0.09 -0.77 4.91
CA ILE A 85 -0.85 -0.42 3.84
C ILE A 85 -0.15 0.09 2.57
N SER A 86 -0.68 -0.29 1.41
CA SER A 86 -0.27 0.16 0.09
C SER A 86 -1.48 0.20 -0.84
N ASP A 87 -1.97 1.39 -1.15
CA ASP A 87 -3.19 1.57 -1.97
C ASP A 87 -2.82 1.83 -3.44
N PRO A 88 -3.76 1.66 -4.39
CA PRO A 88 -3.45 1.78 -5.82
C PRO A 88 -3.36 3.23 -6.34
N HIS A 89 -3.69 4.22 -5.51
CA HIS A 89 -3.61 5.62 -5.89
C HIS A 89 -2.21 6.19 -5.63
N ILE A 90 -1.62 6.78 -6.64
CA ILE A 90 -0.26 7.30 -6.64
C ILE A 90 -0.32 8.83 -6.54
N LYS A 91 0.24 9.38 -5.45
CA LYS A 91 0.32 10.84 -5.26
C LYS A 91 0.94 11.51 -6.49
N LYS A 92 0.28 12.56 -7.00
CA LYS A 92 0.80 13.39 -8.07
C LYS A 92 1.93 14.29 -7.55
N ASP A 93 3.16 13.85 -7.74
CA ASP A 93 4.37 14.55 -7.25
C ASP A 93 5.60 14.13 -8.06
N ASP A 94 6.17 15.04 -8.87
CA ASP A 94 7.33 14.72 -9.71
C ASP A 94 8.59 14.32 -8.90
N ALA A 95 8.66 14.64 -7.59
CA ALA A 95 9.73 14.18 -6.70
C ALA A 95 9.51 12.76 -6.14
N TYR A 96 8.33 12.18 -6.33
CA TYR A 96 8.00 10.82 -5.90
C TYR A 96 8.31 9.82 -7.02
N HIS A 97 9.33 8.98 -6.80
CA HIS A 97 9.87 8.06 -7.81
C HIS A 97 8.82 7.15 -8.49
N ILE A 98 7.86 6.60 -7.74
CA ILE A 98 6.79 5.76 -8.32
C ILE A 98 5.94 6.55 -9.30
N TYR A 99 5.58 7.79 -8.94
CA TYR A 99 4.81 8.66 -9.82
C TYR A 99 5.61 9.05 -11.07
N SER A 100 6.85 9.52 -10.90
CA SER A 100 7.65 10.00 -12.04
C SER A 100 8.00 8.87 -13.01
N GLU A 101 8.29 7.67 -12.52
CA GLU A 101 8.49 6.48 -13.36
C GLU A 101 7.20 6.05 -14.08
N ALA A 102 6.07 5.98 -13.38
CA ALA A 102 4.79 5.60 -13.98
C ALA A 102 4.34 6.61 -15.05
N LYS A 103 4.52 7.91 -14.79
CA LYS A 103 4.27 9.00 -15.74
C LYS A 103 5.14 8.86 -16.98
N ALA A 104 6.44 8.65 -16.82
CA ALA A 104 7.39 8.51 -17.94
C ALA A 104 7.06 7.30 -18.84
N ARG A 105 6.47 6.25 -18.27
CA ARG A 105 6.08 5.03 -18.98
C ARG A 105 4.62 5.02 -19.45
N GLY A 106 3.83 6.05 -19.11
CA GLY A 106 2.42 6.14 -19.47
C GLY A 106 1.53 5.09 -18.79
N TYR A 107 1.84 4.72 -17.55
CA TYR A 107 1.18 3.62 -16.82
C TYR A 107 -0.11 3.98 -16.10
N PHE A 108 -0.58 5.22 -16.20
CA PHE A 108 -1.83 5.61 -15.56
C PHE A 108 -3.05 5.29 -16.42
N VAL A 109 -4.16 4.99 -15.74
CA VAL A 109 -5.50 4.93 -16.35
C VAL A 109 -5.76 6.23 -17.12
N LYS A 110 -6.43 6.14 -18.27
CA LYS A 110 -6.62 7.28 -19.17
C LYS A 110 -8.05 7.81 -19.11
N THR A 111 -8.20 9.10 -19.37
CA THR A 111 -9.51 9.66 -19.76
C THR A 111 -9.84 9.24 -21.19
N LYS A 112 -11.11 9.39 -21.60
CA LYS A 112 -11.53 9.18 -23.01
C LYS A 112 -10.73 9.97 -24.05
N ASP A 113 -10.16 11.11 -23.65
CA ASP A 113 -9.35 11.97 -24.52
C ASP A 113 -7.85 11.56 -24.53
N GLY A 114 -7.51 10.44 -23.89
CA GLY A 114 -6.18 9.86 -23.86
C GLY A 114 -5.20 10.51 -22.87
N GLN A 115 -5.67 11.41 -22.01
CA GLN A 115 -4.86 12.02 -20.95
C GLN A 115 -4.79 11.11 -19.73
N ASP A 116 -3.75 11.24 -18.89
CA ASP A 116 -3.72 10.53 -17.61
C ASP A 116 -4.88 11.00 -16.71
N TYR A 117 -5.59 10.05 -16.09
CA TYR A 117 -6.70 10.36 -15.18
C TYR A 117 -6.18 10.83 -13.82
N GLU A 118 -6.60 12.04 -13.43
CA GLU A 118 -6.34 12.64 -12.14
C GLU A 118 -7.63 12.73 -11.31
N GLY A 119 -7.53 12.36 -10.04
CA GLY A 119 -8.61 12.44 -9.05
C GLY A 119 -8.06 12.79 -7.67
N SER A 120 -8.92 12.72 -6.65
CA SER A 120 -8.55 12.98 -5.26
C SER A 120 -8.67 11.71 -4.42
N CYS A 121 -7.65 11.43 -3.60
CA CYS A 121 -7.70 10.41 -2.56
C CYS A 121 -6.88 10.88 -1.33
N TRP A 122 -6.36 9.97 -0.49
CA TRP A 122 -5.62 10.33 0.72
C TRP A 122 -4.47 11.35 0.54
N PRO A 123 -3.63 11.28 -0.51
CA PRO A 123 -2.57 12.26 -0.72
C PRO A 123 -3.05 13.56 -1.39
N GLY A 124 -4.35 13.75 -1.60
CA GLY A 124 -4.92 14.81 -2.45
C GLY A 124 -4.91 14.38 -3.92
N SER A 125 -4.39 15.24 -4.80
CA SER A 125 -4.23 14.94 -6.23
C SER A 125 -3.45 13.64 -6.43
N SER A 126 -4.09 12.69 -7.12
CA SER A 126 -3.63 11.31 -7.28
C SER A 126 -3.92 10.81 -8.70
N MET A 127 -3.10 9.86 -9.14
CA MET A 127 -3.26 9.08 -10.37
C MET A 127 -3.46 7.60 -10.00
N TRP A 128 -4.01 6.79 -10.89
CA TRP A 128 -4.14 5.34 -10.65
C TRP A 128 -3.39 4.56 -11.71
N LEU A 129 -2.64 3.54 -11.27
CA LEU A 129 -2.00 2.60 -12.18
C LEU A 129 -3.05 1.71 -12.83
N ASP A 130 -2.88 1.45 -14.12
CA ASP A 130 -3.77 0.57 -14.86
C ASP A 130 -3.35 -0.91 -14.72
N PHE A 131 -3.80 -1.55 -13.64
CA PHE A 131 -3.43 -2.93 -13.31
C PHE A 131 -3.95 -3.99 -14.29
N PHE A 132 -4.86 -3.64 -15.21
CA PHE A 132 -5.27 -4.52 -16.31
C PHE A 132 -4.14 -4.75 -17.33
N ASN A 133 -3.14 -3.87 -17.36
CA ASN A 133 -1.93 -4.09 -18.15
C ASN A 133 -0.97 -5.03 -17.37
N PRO A 134 -0.63 -6.22 -17.92
CA PRO A 134 0.27 -7.16 -17.24
C PRO A 134 1.67 -6.59 -17.02
N ASP A 135 2.16 -5.71 -17.90
CA ASP A 135 3.47 -5.07 -17.75
C ASP A 135 3.47 -4.12 -16.54
N ILE A 136 2.36 -3.44 -16.28
CA ILE A 136 2.19 -2.53 -15.14
C ILE A 136 2.09 -3.33 -13.85
N SER A 137 1.33 -4.42 -13.86
CA SER A 137 1.24 -5.35 -12.73
C SER A 137 2.61 -5.97 -12.39
N GLN A 138 3.36 -6.44 -13.40
CA GLN A 138 4.71 -6.96 -13.20
C GLN A 138 5.65 -5.88 -12.69
N TRP A 139 5.59 -4.68 -13.28
CA TRP A 139 6.35 -3.54 -12.80
C TRP A 139 6.00 -3.28 -11.32
N TYR A 140 4.74 -3.03 -10.98
CA TYR A 140 4.38 -2.71 -9.61
C TYR A 140 4.76 -3.81 -8.61
N SER A 141 4.69 -5.09 -9.00
CA SER A 141 5.15 -6.19 -8.13
C SER A 141 6.64 -6.10 -7.76
N GLN A 142 7.50 -5.64 -8.69
CA GLN A 142 8.93 -5.49 -8.43
C GLN A 142 9.25 -4.37 -7.44
N ARG A 143 8.34 -3.41 -7.25
CA ARG A 143 8.51 -2.37 -6.22
C ARG A 143 8.52 -2.94 -4.81
N TYR A 144 7.96 -4.13 -4.59
CA TYR A 144 8.03 -4.85 -3.31
C TYR A 144 9.32 -5.63 -3.08
N LEU A 145 10.24 -5.68 -4.05
CA LEU A 145 11.56 -6.28 -3.83
C LEU A 145 12.35 -5.42 -2.84
N LEU A 146 13.15 -6.06 -1.97
CA LEU A 146 13.87 -5.39 -0.87
C LEU A 146 14.82 -4.29 -1.37
N GLU A 147 15.42 -4.47 -2.55
CA GLU A 147 16.27 -3.47 -3.17
C GLU A 147 15.50 -2.20 -3.59
N ASN A 148 14.19 -2.31 -3.85
CA ASN A 148 13.34 -1.22 -4.33
C ASN A 148 12.55 -0.56 -3.19
N TYR A 149 12.02 -1.36 -2.26
CA TYR A 149 11.31 -0.83 -1.09
C TYR A 149 12.29 -0.58 0.07
N LYS A 150 12.95 0.57 0.04
CA LYS A 150 13.86 0.98 1.13
C LYS A 150 13.14 1.03 2.46
N GLY A 151 13.76 0.46 3.49
CA GLY A 151 13.17 0.33 4.82
C GLY A 151 12.34 -0.93 5.01
N SER A 152 12.16 -1.78 4.00
CA SER A 152 11.48 -3.09 4.13
C SER A 152 12.45 -4.24 4.44
N THR A 153 11.92 -5.31 5.02
CA THR A 153 12.63 -6.55 5.30
C THR A 153 11.74 -7.74 4.92
N GLU A 154 12.26 -8.97 4.97
CA GLU A 154 11.50 -10.20 4.74
C GLU A 154 10.34 -10.42 5.73
N ASN A 155 10.27 -9.64 6.82
CA ASN A 155 9.19 -9.71 7.82
C ASN A 155 8.08 -8.68 7.59
N LEU A 156 8.17 -7.90 6.51
CA LEU A 156 7.13 -6.96 6.09
C LEU A 156 6.13 -7.63 5.14
N PHE A 157 4.86 -7.48 5.46
CA PHE A 157 3.74 -7.93 4.64
C PHE A 157 2.83 -6.74 4.31
N LEU A 158 1.85 -6.97 3.43
CA LEU A 158 1.15 -5.88 2.75
C LEU A 158 -0.35 -5.95 2.98
N TRP A 159 -0.95 -4.78 3.06
CA TRP A 159 -2.39 -4.57 3.01
C TRP A 159 -2.70 -3.69 1.80
N ASN A 160 -3.57 -4.15 0.89
CA ASN A 160 -4.14 -3.29 -0.14
C ASN A 160 -5.52 -2.83 0.31
N ASP A 161 -5.74 -1.52 0.30
CA ASP A 161 -7.02 -0.88 0.54
C ASP A 161 -7.38 0.05 -0.63
N MET A 162 -8.59 0.62 -0.58
CA MET A 162 -9.07 1.65 -1.51
C MET A 162 -9.04 1.21 -2.99
N ASN A 163 -9.15 -0.10 -3.24
CA ASN A 163 -8.88 -0.72 -4.53
C ASN A 163 -10.12 -1.12 -5.33
N GLU A 164 -11.28 -0.52 -5.00
CA GLU A 164 -12.50 -0.61 -5.80
C GLU A 164 -12.35 -0.15 -7.26
N PRO A 165 -11.65 0.94 -7.63
CA PRO A 165 -10.83 1.89 -6.85
C PRO A 165 -11.60 3.06 -6.23
N SER A 166 -11.16 3.50 -5.05
CA SER A 166 -11.77 4.65 -4.37
C SER A 166 -11.24 5.98 -4.88
N VAL A 167 -12.16 6.84 -5.32
CA VAL A 167 -11.88 8.21 -5.80
C VAL A 167 -12.82 9.20 -5.12
N PHE A 168 -12.31 10.03 -4.21
CA PHE A 168 -13.14 10.86 -3.31
C PHE A 168 -14.01 11.88 -4.03
N ASN A 169 -13.57 12.36 -5.20
CA ASN A 169 -14.30 13.29 -6.04
C ASN A 169 -14.92 12.63 -7.29
N GLY A 170 -14.87 11.31 -7.37
CA GLY A 170 -15.47 10.54 -8.46
C GLY A 170 -16.95 10.24 -8.23
N PRO A 171 -17.70 9.86 -9.28
CA PRO A 171 -19.07 9.38 -9.12
C PRO A 171 -19.08 8.13 -8.23
N GLU A 172 -19.99 8.05 -7.27
CA GLU A 172 -20.12 6.91 -6.36
C GLU A 172 -18.83 6.58 -5.58
N ILE A 173 -17.94 7.58 -5.43
CA ILE A 173 -16.60 7.42 -4.82
C ILE A 173 -15.71 6.43 -5.61
N THR A 174 -15.89 6.35 -6.93
CA THR A 174 -15.09 5.51 -7.82
C THR A 174 -14.83 6.18 -9.18
N PHE A 175 -14.30 5.42 -10.14
CA PHE A 175 -13.99 5.92 -11.47
C PHE A 175 -15.23 6.36 -12.28
N PRO A 176 -15.09 7.40 -13.12
CA PRO A 176 -15.98 7.61 -14.25
C PRO A 176 -16.00 6.40 -15.19
N LYS A 177 -17.20 6.01 -15.62
CA LYS A 177 -17.43 4.86 -16.52
C LYS A 177 -16.84 4.98 -17.94
N ASP A 178 -16.31 6.15 -18.31
CA ASP A 178 -15.69 6.43 -19.61
C ASP A 178 -14.15 6.58 -19.50
N LEU A 179 -13.57 6.18 -18.36
CA LEU A 179 -12.11 5.98 -18.29
C LEU A 179 -11.71 4.78 -19.15
N VAL A 180 -10.52 4.87 -19.73
CA VAL A 180 -9.99 3.91 -20.69
C VAL A 180 -8.80 3.18 -20.07
N HIS A 181 -8.87 1.86 -20.16
CA HIS A 181 -7.89 0.91 -19.66
C HIS A 181 -7.12 0.23 -20.80
N HIS A 182 -6.15 -0.60 -20.41
CA HIS A 182 -5.35 -1.43 -21.29
C HIS A 182 -6.22 -2.22 -22.27
N GLY A 183 -5.89 -2.16 -23.56
CA GLY A 183 -6.69 -2.77 -24.62
C GLY A 183 -7.81 -1.90 -25.16
N GLY A 184 -8.00 -0.69 -24.62
CA GLY A 184 -9.04 0.25 -25.06
C GLY A 184 -10.41 -0.01 -24.45
N TRP A 185 -10.50 -0.86 -23.44
CA TRP A 185 -11.72 -1.12 -22.68
C TRP A 185 -12.08 0.07 -21.81
N GLU A 186 -13.37 0.34 -21.67
CA GLU A 186 -13.89 1.33 -20.73
C GLU A 186 -14.06 0.71 -19.34
N ASP A 187 -13.95 1.51 -18.27
CA ASP A 187 -14.12 1.08 -16.87
C ASP A 187 -15.48 0.40 -16.58
N ARG A 188 -16.49 0.62 -17.43
CA ARG A 188 -17.81 0.00 -17.30
C ARG A 188 -17.87 -1.50 -17.67
N GLU A 189 -16.83 -2.03 -18.29
CA GLU A 189 -16.77 -3.40 -18.85
C GLU A 189 -16.19 -4.40 -17.85
#